data_AF-A0A7X9G7P1-F1
#
_entry.id   AF-A0A7X9G7P1-F1
#
_cell.length_a   1.000
_cell.length_b   1.000
_cell.length_c   1.000
_cell.angle_alpha   90.00
_cell.angle_beta   90.00
_cell.angle_gamma   90.00
#
_symmetry.space_group_name_H-M   'P 1'
#
loop_
_entity.id
_entity.type
_entity.pdbx_description
1 polymer ?
#
loop_
_entity_poly.entity_id
_entity_poly.type
_entity_poly.pdbx_seq_one_letter_code
_entity_poly.pdbx_strand_id
1 'polypeptide(L)'
;MPIPFFTTPIRCRYWTRIIIGKNDIAVVKSPLGTWRFAGELNVDLADKLVKRHIEDKDISEWLKPSGKRRVSRLSSNNQGYIVKEFAHTLRPLCLRPAGNSWVNSLYLQDLTPPCLAWLSSRQLGDFLIFQDAGTGNFWRGQYDHLDNAIELYAHCAELLAELHNRGIYHGDAKPANFVRNQWITSSARPVLIVDCDYIRQFKQVPLKYQAKNLAQFLAGTGYIRHFVRWTETLTAFIRAYQSSCSLGQHRVDAAMKQACAMINHRSVENNL
;
A
#
# COMPACT_ATOMS: atom_id res chain seq x y z
N MET A 1 21.04 37.15 9.99
CA MET A 1 21.26 36.15 8.93
C MET A 1 19.91 35.71 8.39
N PRO A 2 19.60 35.90 7.10
CA PRO A 2 18.32 35.51 6.55
C PRO A 2 18.29 33.99 6.38
N ILE A 3 17.26 33.36 6.92
CA ILE A 3 16.98 31.93 6.76
C ILE A 3 16.71 31.70 5.27
N PRO A 4 17.39 30.77 4.59
CA PRO A 4 17.17 30.53 3.18
C PRO A 4 15.73 30.03 2.99
N PHE A 5 15.00 30.70 2.11
CA PHE A 5 13.74 30.20 1.58
C PHE A 5 13.99 28.81 1.01
N PHE A 6 13.57 27.77 1.75
CA PHE A 6 13.47 26.43 1.21
C PHE A 6 12.57 26.52 -0.03
N THR A 7 13.15 26.22 -1.19
CA THR A 7 12.41 25.86 -2.39
C THR A 7 11.31 24.90 -1.99
N THR A 8 10.07 25.38 -1.94
CA THR A 8 8.95 24.57 -1.49
C THR A 8 8.82 23.44 -2.52
N PRO A 9 9.06 22.17 -2.16
CA PRO A 9 8.98 21.10 -3.15
C PRO A 9 7.58 21.13 -3.75
N ILE A 10 7.48 20.90 -5.07
CA ILE A 10 6.22 20.85 -5.84
C ILE A 10 5.11 20.03 -5.12
N ARG A 11 5.52 19.04 -4.31
CA ARG A 11 4.67 18.29 -3.37
C ARG A 11 3.78 19.16 -2.49
N CYS A 12 4.25 20.26 -1.91
CA CYS A 12 3.50 20.97 -0.85
C CYS A 12 2.18 21.60 -1.35
N ARG A 13 2.15 22.13 -2.59
CA ARG A 13 0.92 22.73 -3.17
C ARG A 13 -0.11 21.68 -3.59
N TYR A 14 0.33 20.58 -4.20
CA TYR A 14 -0.55 19.47 -4.59
C TYR A 14 -1.15 18.76 -3.35
N TRP A 15 -0.31 18.52 -2.34
CA TRP A 15 -0.71 17.97 -1.05
C TRP A 15 -1.78 18.82 -0.37
N THR A 16 -1.56 20.14 -0.34
CA THR A 16 -2.50 21.05 0.32
C THR A 16 -3.86 21.06 -0.39
N ARG A 17 -3.90 20.93 -1.73
CA ARG A 17 -5.15 20.85 -2.50
C ARG A 17 -5.92 19.56 -2.23
N ILE A 18 -5.26 18.40 -2.28
CA ILE A 18 -5.89 17.10 -2.00
C ILE A 18 -6.39 17.00 -0.56
N ILE A 19 -5.68 17.61 0.38
CA ILE A 19 -6.02 17.58 1.80
C ILE A 19 -7.12 18.59 2.14
N ILE A 20 -7.22 19.71 1.44
CA ILE A 20 -8.25 20.74 1.73
C ILE A 20 -9.54 20.50 0.92
N GLY A 21 -9.49 19.68 -0.14
CA GLY A 21 -10.65 19.41 -1.01
C GLY A 21 -10.72 20.34 -2.21
N LYS A 22 -9.64 20.38 -3.01
CA LYS A 22 -9.59 21.02 -4.32
C LYS A 22 -9.29 19.93 -5.36
N ASN A 23 -9.91 20.00 -6.55
CA ASN A 23 -10.10 18.93 -7.57
C ASN A 23 -11.38 18.10 -7.30
N ASP A 24 -11.58 16.94 -7.96
CA ASP A 24 -12.75 16.04 -7.85
C ASP A 24 -12.93 15.38 -6.45
N ILE A 25 -12.54 16.08 -5.38
CA ILE A 25 -12.64 15.66 -3.99
C ILE A 25 -13.81 16.40 -3.32
N ALA A 26 -14.90 15.68 -3.05
CA ALA A 26 -16.04 16.24 -2.34
C ALA A 26 -15.75 16.33 -0.84
N VAL A 27 -16.12 17.45 -0.20
CA VAL A 27 -15.96 17.65 1.25
C VAL A 27 -17.33 17.76 1.90
N VAL A 28 -17.61 16.86 2.85
CA VAL A 28 -18.92 16.78 3.53
C VAL A 28 -18.70 16.78 5.03
N LYS A 29 -19.47 17.57 5.77
CA LYS A 29 -19.50 17.52 7.24
C LYS A 29 -20.59 16.55 7.67
N SER A 30 -20.26 15.66 8.61
CA SER A 30 -21.22 14.79 9.29
C SER A 30 -21.05 14.93 10.82
N PRO A 31 -21.95 14.35 11.63
CA PRO A 31 -21.76 14.32 13.08
C PRO A 31 -20.45 13.66 13.53
N LEU A 32 -19.87 12.76 12.73
CA LEU A 32 -18.60 12.09 13.06
C LEU A 32 -17.37 12.97 12.81
N GLY A 33 -17.47 13.97 11.92
CA GLY A 33 -16.36 14.86 11.56
C GLY A 33 -16.46 15.42 10.15
N THR A 34 -15.31 15.62 9.50
CA THR A 34 -15.26 16.10 8.12
C THR A 34 -14.73 15.01 7.19
N TRP A 35 -15.58 14.60 6.25
CA TRP A 35 -15.28 13.66 5.19
C TRP A 35 -14.68 14.34 3.96
N ARG A 36 -13.81 13.60 3.28
CA ARG A 36 -13.32 13.86 1.92
C ARG A 36 -13.54 12.61 1.09
N PHE A 37 -14.16 12.74 -0.08
CA PHE A 37 -14.47 11.62 -0.97
C PHE A 37 -13.73 11.78 -2.30
N ALA A 38 -13.10 10.71 -2.79
CA ALA A 38 -12.41 10.67 -4.09
C ALA A 38 -13.04 9.70 -5.09
N GLY A 39 -14.19 9.13 -4.75
CA GLY A 39 -14.93 8.19 -5.58
C GLY A 39 -16.38 8.12 -5.12
N GLU A 40 -17.12 7.16 -5.68
CA GLU A 40 -18.53 6.98 -5.38
C GLU A 40 -18.71 6.23 -4.05
N LEU A 41 -18.80 6.99 -2.96
CA LEU A 41 -19.24 6.48 -1.66
C LEU A 41 -20.13 7.54 -1.00
N ASN A 42 -21.37 7.16 -0.66
CA ASN A 42 -22.28 8.06 0.06
C ASN A 42 -21.84 8.19 1.53
N VAL A 43 -21.94 9.41 2.07
CA VAL A 43 -21.64 9.75 3.48
C VAL A 43 -22.40 8.87 4.48
N ASP A 44 -23.64 8.48 4.22
CA ASP A 44 -24.42 7.63 5.12
C ASP A 44 -23.81 6.24 5.24
N LEU A 45 -23.31 5.69 4.13
CA LEU A 45 -22.62 4.40 4.14
C LEU A 45 -21.24 4.53 4.80
N ALA A 46 -20.51 5.61 4.52
CA ALA A 46 -19.21 5.87 5.15
C ALA A 46 -19.32 6.00 6.68
N ASP A 47 -20.31 6.75 7.18
CA ASP A 47 -20.61 6.86 8.61
C ASP A 47 -20.98 5.51 9.22
N LYS A 48 -21.81 4.69 8.53
CA LYS A 48 -22.16 3.33 8.99
C LYS A 48 -20.94 2.42 9.09
N LEU A 49 -20.03 2.45 8.11
CA LEU A 49 -18.80 1.65 8.11
C LEU A 49 -17.88 2.04 9.27
N VAL A 50 -17.70 3.34 9.53
CA VAL A 50 -16.88 3.81 10.66
C VAL A 50 -17.52 3.46 12.00
N LYS A 51 -18.83 3.67 12.17
CA LYS A 51 -19.53 3.28 13.41
C LYS A 51 -19.38 1.79 13.67
N ARG A 52 -19.61 0.95 12.66
CA ARG A 52 -19.40 -0.50 12.77
C ARG A 52 -17.95 -0.82 13.15
N HIS A 53 -16.95 -0.20 12.53
CA HIS A 53 -15.54 -0.39 12.90
C HIS A 53 -15.24 -0.08 14.37
N ILE A 54 -15.91 0.92 14.95
CA ILE A 54 -15.68 1.38 16.32
C ILE A 54 -16.46 0.52 17.33
N GLU A 55 -17.72 0.24 17.06
CA GLU A 55 -18.70 -0.29 17.99
C GLU A 55 -18.77 -1.82 18.00
N ASP A 56 -18.52 -2.45 16.85
CA ASP A 56 -18.68 -3.89 16.66
C ASP A 56 -17.48 -4.63 17.26
N LYS A 57 -17.70 -5.23 18.43
CA LYS A 57 -16.70 -6.06 19.12
C LYS A 57 -16.49 -7.40 18.41
N ASP A 58 -17.44 -7.79 17.56
CA ASP A 58 -17.51 -9.09 16.89
C ASP A 58 -17.26 -8.99 15.39
N ILE A 59 -16.54 -7.95 14.94
CA ILE A 59 -16.07 -7.90 13.55
C ILE A 59 -15.28 -9.17 13.25
N SER A 60 -15.87 -10.01 12.41
CA SER A 60 -15.36 -11.33 12.06
C SER A 60 -14.00 -11.28 11.34
N GLU A 61 -13.65 -10.14 10.73
CA GLU A 61 -12.44 -9.97 9.91
C GLU A 61 -11.60 -8.75 10.33
N TRP A 62 -11.11 -8.75 11.57
CA TRP A 62 -10.02 -7.87 11.97
C TRP A 62 -8.72 -8.25 11.25
N LEU A 63 -8.23 -7.37 10.38
CA LEU A 63 -6.90 -7.51 9.77
C LEU A 63 -5.80 -7.03 10.72
N LYS A 64 -6.13 -6.07 11.58
CA LYS A 64 -5.27 -5.58 12.66
C LYS A 64 -6.14 -5.06 13.82
N PRO A 65 -6.36 -5.86 14.88
CA PRO A 65 -7.31 -5.51 15.94
C PRO A 65 -6.76 -4.48 16.94
N SER A 66 -5.44 -4.30 17.01
CA SER A 66 -4.81 -3.46 18.04
C SER A 66 -3.54 -2.75 17.57
N GLY A 67 -3.12 -1.77 18.37
CA GLY A 67 -1.94 -0.94 18.15
C GLY A 67 -2.30 0.50 17.79
N LYS A 68 -1.31 1.29 17.35
CA LYS A 68 -1.51 2.71 16.95
C LYS A 68 -2.44 2.89 15.73
N ARG A 69 -2.83 1.79 15.08
CA ARG A 69 -3.72 1.72 13.92
C ARG A 69 -4.50 0.42 13.99
N ARG A 70 -5.81 0.48 13.78
CA ARG A 70 -6.69 -0.68 13.62
C ARG A 70 -7.13 -0.80 12.17
N VAL A 71 -7.34 -2.02 11.71
CA VAL A 71 -7.77 -2.29 10.33
C VAL A 71 -8.80 -3.42 10.36
N SER A 72 -9.97 -3.17 9.80
CA SER A 72 -11.01 -4.17 9.62
C SER A 72 -11.41 -4.29 8.16
N ARG A 73 -11.89 -5.48 7.81
CA ARG A 73 -12.70 -5.68 6.61
C ARG A 73 -14.18 -5.69 7.00
N LEU A 74 -15.00 -5.00 6.21
CA LEU A 74 -16.44 -4.92 6.37
C LEU A 74 -17.11 -5.13 5.01
N SER A 75 -18.35 -5.61 5.02
CA SER A 75 -19.17 -5.73 3.82
C SER A 75 -20.47 -4.94 3.97
N SER A 76 -20.94 -4.37 2.86
CA SER A 76 -22.25 -3.73 2.75
C SER A 76 -22.72 -3.74 1.31
N ASN A 77 -23.99 -4.08 1.07
CA ASN A 77 -24.60 -4.16 -0.27
C ASN A 77 -23.77 -5.00 -1.27
N ASN A 78 -23.30 -6.17 -0.84
CA ASN A 78 -22.42 -7.08 -1.61
C ASN A 78 -21.07 -6.48 -2.05
N GLN A 79 -20.68 -5.32 -1.51
CA GLN A 79 -19.36 -4.72 -1.72
C GLN A 79 -18.52 -4.84 -0.44
N GLY A 80 -17.26 -5.26 -0.60
CA GLY A 80 -16.26 -5.28 0.47
C GLY A 80 -15.55 -3.93 0.62
N TYR A 81 -15.24 -3.58 1.86
CA TYR A 81 -14.52 -2.37 2.25
C TYR A 81 -13.45 -2.69 3.30
N ILE A 82 -12.32 -1.98 3.22
CA ILE A 82 -11.30 -1.97 4.28
C ILE A 82 -11.38 -0.63 5.01
N VAL A 83 -11.59 -0.67 6.33
CA VAL A 83 -11.59 0.51 7.18
C VAL A 83 -10.30 0.55 7.98
N LYS A 84 -9.49 1.59 7.77
CA LYS A 84 -8.21 1.83 8.43
C LYS A 84 -8.33 3.01 9.38
N GLU A 85 -8.21 2.73 10.67
CA GLU A 85 -8.19 3.73 11.74
C GLU A 85 -6.76 4.14 12.05
N PHE A 86 -6.58 5.45 12.23
CA PHE A 86 -5.37 6.06 12.77
C PHE A 86 -5.70 6.68 14.12
N ALA A 87 -4.97 6.25 15.16
CA ALA A 87 -5.13 6.79 16.50
C ALA A 87 -5.03 8.32 16.49
N HIS A 88 -5.81 8.95 17.38
CA HIS A 88 -5.93 10.39 17.46
C HIS A 88 -4.55 11.09 17.51
N THR A 89 -4.34 12.05 16.61
CA THR A 89 -3.12 12.88 16.62
C THR A 89 -3.48 14.36 16.69
N LEU A 90 -2.84 15.08 17.61
CA LEU A 90 -2.93 16.54 17.75
C LEU A 90 -2.13 17.29 16.67
N ARG A 91 -1.85 16.65 15.53
CA ARG A 91 -1.03 17.23 14.47
C ARG A 91 -1.89 18.05 13.50
N PRO A 92 -1.33 19.11 12.88
CA PRO A 92 -1.93 19.74 11.73
C PRO A 92 -2.30 18.71 10.67
N LEU A 93 -3.41 18.92 9.96
CA LEU A 93 -3.99 17.96 9.02
C LEU A 93 -2.97 17.43 7.99
N CYS A 94 -2.07 18.30 7.50
CA CYS A 94 -1.02 17.95 6.54
C CYS A 94 0.12 17.09 7.09
N LEU A 95 0.22 16.94 8.42
CA LEU A 95 1.22 16.13 9.11
C LEU A 95 0.61 14.88 9.76
N ARG A 96 -0.70 14.66 9.57
CA ARG A 96 -1.39 13.49 10.08
C ARG A 96 -1.03 12.26 9.24
N PRO A 97 -0.74 11.10 9.85
CA PRO A 97 -0.44 9.87 9.12
C PRO A 97 -1.54 9.46 8.12
N ALA A 98 -2.81 9.67 8.47
CA ALA A 98 -3.93 9.41 7.57
C ALA A 98 -3.89 10.29 6.31
N GLY A 99 -3.50 11.57 6.46
CA GLY A 99 -3.32 12.48 5.33
C GLY A 99 -2.23 12.02 4.37
N ASN A 100 -1.11 11.50 4.88
CA ASN A 100 -0.08 10.88 4.03
C ASN A 100 -0.62 9.66 3.27
N SER A 101 -1.33 8.78 3.98
CA SER A 101 -1.90 7.55 3.41
C SER A 101 -2.94 7.87 2.33
N TRP A 102 -3.81 8.86 2.58
CA TRP A 102 -4.77 9.40 1.62
C TRP A 102 -4.10 9.90 0.34
N VAL A 103 -3.13 10.82 0.48
CA VAL A 103 -2.43 11.40 -0.68
C VAL A 103 -1.67 10.34 -1.47
N ASN A 104 -1.01 9.41 -0.79
CA ASN A 104 -0.27 8.33 -1.44
C ASN A 104 -1.21 7.39 -2.20
N SER A 105 -2.38 7.09 -1.66
CA SER A 105 -3.37 6.22 -2.33
C SER A 105 -3.92 6.87 -3.58
N LEU A 106 -4.26 8.17 -3.52
CA LEU A 106 -4.71 8.93 -4.70
C LEU A 106 -3.63 9.12 -5.75
N TYR A 107 -2.36 9.12 -5.34
CA TYR A 107 -1.23 9.19 -6.27
C TYR A 107 -0.96 7.85 -6.95
N LEU A 108 -1.13 6.74 -6.23
CA LEU A 108 -0.89 5.40 -6.75
C LEU A 108 -2.02 4.86 -7.62
N GLN A 109 -3.25 5.35 -7.45
CA GLN A 109 -4.41 5.02 -8.27
C GLN A 109 -4.49 3.51 -8.59
N ASP A 110 -4.41 3.15 -9.88
CA ASP A 110 -4.52 1.79 -10.43
C ASP A 110 -3.59 0.76 -9.80
N LEU A 111 -2.55 1.18 -9.08
CA LEU A 111 -1.58 0.31 -8.40
C LEU A 111 -2.03 -0.16 -7.01
N THR A 112 -3.06 0.46 -6.42
CA THR A 112 -3.55 0.18 -5.07
C THR A 112 -5.08 0.10 -5.06
N PRO A 113 -5.72 -0.57 -4.09
CA PRO A 113 -7.17 -0.51 -3.97
C PRO A 113 -7.64 0.95 -3.81
N PRO A 114 -8.72 1.39 -4.49
CA PRO A 114 -9.19 2.76 -4.41
C PRO A 114 -9.47 3.20 -2.96
N CYS A 115 -8.87 4.32 -2.55
CA CYS A 115 -9.22 4.97 -1.30
C CYS A 115 -10.42 5.89 -1.55
N LEU A 116 -11.59 5.47 -1.10
CA LEU A 116 -12.87 6.10 -1.42
C LEU A 116 -13.11 7.33 -0.55
N ALA A 117 -12.73 7.28 0.73
CA ALA A 117 -13.04 8.34 1.67
C ALA A 117 -12.02 8.48 2.81
N TRP A 118 -11.88 9.71 3.30
CA TRP A 118 -11.14 10.07 4.51
C TRP A 118 -11.99 10.89 5.48
N LEU A 119 -12.25 10.33 6.66
CA LEU A 119 -12.80 11.05 7.81
C LEU A 119 -11.67 11.65 8.65
N SER A 120 -11.76 12.95 8.91
CA SER A 120 -10.97 13.61 9.94
C SER A 120 -11.89 14.05 11.08
N SER A 121 -11.72 13.46 12.26
CA SER A 121 -12.43 13.80 13.48
C SER A 121 -11.48 14.31 14.57
N ARG A 122 -11.95 15.26 15.38
CA ARG A 122 -11.25 15.68 16.61
C ARG A 122 -11.54 14.75 17.79
N GLN A 123 -12.63 13.99 17.72
CA GLN A 123 -13.03 13.08 18.80
C GLN A 123 -12.57 11.66 18.52
N LEU A 124 -12.77 11.18 17.28
CA LEU A 124 -12.58 9.77 16.93
C LEU A 124 -11.20 9.48 16.32
N GLY A 125 -10.43 10.50 15.93
CA GLY A 125 -9.22 10.32 15.11
C GLY A 125 -9.52 10.35 13.62
N ASP A 126 -8.66 9.73 12.82
CA ASP A 126 -8.80 9.71 11.35
C ASP A 126 -9.11 8.29 10.85
N PHE A 127 -9.98 8.19 9.84
CA PHE A 127 -10.36 6.92 9.21
C PHE A 127 -10.24 7.01 7.70
N LEU A 128 -9.70 5.97 7.08
CA LEU A 128 -9.73 5.80 5.63
C LEU A 128 -10.59 4.59 5.27
N ILE A 129 -11.38 4.73 4.21
CA ILE A 129 -12.18 3.66 3.63
C ILE A 129 -11.61 3.34 2.26
N PHE A 130 -11.20 2.09 2.07
CA PHE A 130 -10.75 1.56 0.80
C PHE A 130 -11.78 0.56 0.26
N GLN A 131 -11.87 0.46 -1.07
CA GLN A 131 -12.50 -0.70 -1.68
C GLN A 131 -11.66 -1.94 -1.37
N ASP A 132 -12.32 -3.07 -1.10
CA ASP A 132 -11.62 -4.32 -0.81
C ASP A 132 -11.23 -5.06 -2.09
N ALA A 133 -9.97 -5.49 -2.15
CA ALA A 133 -9.42 -6.19 -3.30
C ALA A 133 -9.72 -7.69 -3.30
N GLY A 134 -9.98 -8.29 -2.14
CA GLY A 134 -10.07 -9.75 -2.01
C GLY A 134 -9.35 -10.27 -0.78
N THR A 135 -9.41 -11.59 -0.58
CA THR A 135 -8.85 -12.25 0.60
C THR A 135 -7.40 -12.68 0.41
N GLY A 136 -6.62 -12.64 1.50
CA GLY A 136 -5.22 -13.09 1.54
C GLY A 136 -4.20 -12.05 1.06
N ASN A 137 -2.93 -12.47 1.06
CA ASN A 137 -1.79 -11.73 0.53
C ASN A 137 -0.65 -12.70 0.20
N PHE A 138 0.48 -12.22 -0.33
CA PHE A 138 1.60 -13.09 -0.72
C PHE A 138 2.52 -13.50 0.44
N TRP A 139 2.15 -13.19 1.69
CA TRP A 139 2.94 -13.59 2.86
C TRP A 139 2.81 -15.09 3.13
N ARG A 140 3.93 -15.72 3.51
CA ARG A 140 3.96 -17.13 3.95
C ARG A 140 3.32 -18.12 2.97
N GLY A 141 3.35 -17.82 1.68
CA GLY A 141 2.88 -18.74 0.66
C GLY A 141 1.38 -19.00 0.68
N GLN A 142 0.56 -18.04 1.15
CA GLN A 142 -0.90 -18.23 1.21
C GLN A 142 -1.52 -18.59 -0.15
N TYR A 143 -0.91 -18.18 -1.26
CA TYR A 143 -1.37 -18.50 -2.61
C TYR A 143 -0.62 -19.66 -3.27
N ASP A 144 0.30 -20.32 -2.56
CA ASP A 144 1.12 -21.43 -3.09
C ASP A 144 0.31 -22.70 -3.36
N HIS A 145 -0.98 -22.73 -3.10
CA HIS A 145 -1.85 -23.85 -3.46
C HIS A 145 -2.58 -23.61 -4.79
N LEU A 146 -2.56 -22.38 -5.32
CA LEU A 146 -3.25 -22.02 -6.56
C LEU A 146 -2.47 -22.48 -7.79
N ASP A 147 -3.14 -22.96 -8.82
CA ASP A 147 -2.48 -23.41 -10.06
C ASP A 147 -1.69 -22.29 -10.75
N ASN A 148 -2.18 -21.05 -10.65
CA ASN A 148 -1.54 -19.88 -11.23
C ASN A 148 -0.63 -19.10 -10.26
N ALA A 149 -0.16 -19.71 -9.16
CA ALA A 149 0.66 -18.99 -8.17
C ALA A 149 1.92 -18.35 -8.78
N ILE A 150 2.62 -19.07 -9.66
CA ILE A 150 3.86 -18.59 -10.30
C ILE A 150 3.59 -17.31 -11.10
N GLU A 151 2.50 -17.27 -11.84
CA GLU A 151 2.04 -16.10 -12.61
C GLU A 151 1.71 -14.93 -11.66
N LEU A 152 1.01 -15.19 -10.56
CA LEU A 152 0.69 -14.17 -9.56
C LEU A 152 1.94 -13.53 -8.92
N TYR A 153 3.01 -14.31 -8.70
CA TYR A 153 4.29 -13.76 -8.24
C TYR A 153 5.02 -12.96 -9.33
N ALA A 154 4.91 -13.34 -10.61
CA ALA A 154 5.39 -12.51 -11.71
C ALA A 154 4.69 -11.14 -11.72
N HIS A 155 3.37 -11.10 -11.52
CA HIS A 155 2.62 -9.85 -11.42
C HIS A 155 3.00 -8.98 -10.23
N CYS A 156 3.42 -9.57 -9.10
CA CYS A 156 4.00 -8.81 -7.99
C CYS A 156 5.29 -8.08 -8.44
N ALA A 157 6.13 -8.76 -9.23
CA ALA A 157 7.37 -8.20 -9.77
C ALA A 157 7.09 -7.07 -10.76
N GLU A 158 6.14 -7.25 -11.67
CA GLU A 158 5.70 -6.22 -12.63
C GLU A 158 5.18 -4.97 -11.91
N LEU A 159 4.36 -5.15 -10.88
CA LEU A 159 3.85 -4.05 -10.07
C LEU A 159 5.00 -3.30 -9.36
N LEU A 160 5.98 -4.03 -8.82
CA LEU A 160 7.14 -3.43 -8.16
C LEU A 160 8.07 -2.71 -9.16
N ALA A 161 8.26 -3.27 -10.35
CA ALA A 161 9.00 -2.64 -11.43
C ALA A 161 8.32 -1.33 -11.87
N GLU A 162 6.99 -1.35 -12.02
CA GLU A 162 6.20 -0.17 -12.37
C GLU A 162 6.34 0.96 -11.34
N LEU A 163 6.30 0.62 -10.04
CA LEU A 163 6.59 1.61 -8.98
C LEU A 163 7.98 2.23 -9.18
N HIS A 164 9.01 1.42 -9.42
CA HIS A 164 10.37 1.93 -9.60
C HIS A 164 10.54 2.75 -10.88
N ASN A 165 9.89 2.36 -11.98
CA ASN A 165 9.86 3.11 -13.24
C ASN A 165 9.23 4.50 -13.03
N ARG A 166 8.18 4.58 -12.21
CA ARG A 166 7.53 5.84 -11.79
C ARG A 166 8.31 6.63 -10.73
N GLY A 167 9.53 6.20 -10.37
CA GLY A 167 10.34 6.88 -9.36
C GLY A 167 9.85 6.67 -7.92
N ILE A 168 9.09 5.62 -7.65
CA ILE A 168 8.42 5.37 -6.37
C ILE A 168 9.14 4.28 -5.58
N TYR A 169 9.58 4.61 -4.36
CA TYR A 169 10.02 3.66 -3.35
C TYR A 169 8.86 3.41 -2.37
N HIS A 170 8.45 2.14 -2.21
CA HIS A 170 7.30 1.79 -1.38
C HIS A 170 7.55 2.01 0.11
N GLY A 171 8.73 1.59 0.61
CA GLY A 171 9.07 1.71 2.03
C GLY A 171 8.93 0.40 2.81
N ASP A 172 7.93 -0.40 2.46
CA ASP A 172 7.61 -1.69 3.09
C ASP A 172 7.12 -2.69 2.03
N ALA A 173 7.94 -3.05 1.05
CA ALA A 173 7.53 -3.92 -0.08
C ALA A 173 7.59 -5.42 0.25
N LYS A 174 7.20 -5.81 1.47
CA LYS A 174 7.11 -7.23 1.87
C LYS A 174 5.92 -7.91 1.18
N PRO A 175 5.93 -9.24 0.98
CA PRO A 175 4.84 -9.94 0.29
C PRO A 175 3.46 -9.76 0.94
N ALA A 176 3.41 -9.50 2.26
CA ALA A 176 2.16 -9.22 2.97
C ALA A 176 1.42 -7.95 2.49
N ASN A 177 2.14 -7.04 1.82
CA ASN A 177 1.58 -5.79 1.31
C ASN A 177 1.20 -5.89 -0.19
N PHE A 178 1.29 -7.08 -0.78
CA PHE A 178 0.75 -7.38 -2.10
C PHE A 178 -0.50 -8.22 -1.92
N VAL A 179 -1.57 -7.88 -2.62
CA VAL A 179 -2.86 -8.58 -2.54
C VAL A 179 -3.32 -8.94 -3.95
N ARG A 180 -3.97 -10.10 -4.07
CA ARG A 180 -4.63 -10.47 -5.32
C ARG A 180 -5.86 -9.59 -5.50
N ASN A 181 -6.05 -9.05 -6.70
CA ASN A 181 -7.30 -8.41 -7.08
C ASN A 181 -8.30 -9.48 -7.51
N GLN A 182 -9.36 -9.64 -6.72
CA GLN A 182 -10.46 -10.57 -6.95
C GLN A 182 -11.77 -9.83 -7.20
N TRP A 183 -11.93 -8.63 -6.63
CA TRP A 183 -13.24 -7.95 -6.56
C TRP A 183 -13.27 -6.56 -7.18
N ILE A 184 -12.13 -5.92 -7.46
CA ILE A 184 -12.10 -4.57 -8.01
C ILE A 184 -12.08 -4.66 -9.54
N THR A 185 -13.26 -4.62 -10.14
CA THR A 185 -13.47 -4.74 -11.59
C THR A 185 -13.01 -3.52 -12.38
N SER A 186 -12.88 -2.36 -11.74
CA SER A 186 -12.35 -1.14 -12.36
C SER A 186 -10.83 -1.19 -12.61
N SER A 187 -10.13 -2.18 -12.04
CA SER A 187 -8.71 -2.41 -12.30
C SER A 187 -8.52 -3.77 -12.96
N ALA A 188 -7.91 -3.78 -14.16
CA ALA A 188 -7.53 -5.01 -14.84
C ALA A 188 -6.30 -5.70 -14.21
N ARG A 189 -5.68 -5.10 -13.18
CA ARG A 189 -4.47 -5.66 -12.57
C ARG A 189 -4.83 -6.85 -11.70
N PRO A 190 -4.11 -7.98 -11.83
CA PRO A 190 -4.32 -9.16 -11.00
C PRO A 190 -3.75 -9.02 -9.58
N VAL A 191 -2.82 -8.07 -9.38
CA VAL A 191 -2.18 -7.78 -8.09
C VAL A 191 -2.19 -6.28 -7.83
N LEU A 192 -2.48 -5.91 -6.59
CA LEU A 192 -2.45 -4.54 -6.09
C LEU A 192 -1.52 -4.45 -4.87
N ILE A 193 -0.99 -3.25 -4.62
CA ILE A 193 -0.18 -2.97 -3.44
C ILE A 193 -1.00 -2.25 -2.37
N VAL A 194 -0.80 -2.59 -1.11
CA VAL A 194 -1.47 -1.99 0.05
C VAL A 194 -0.46 -1.45 1.06
N ASP A 195 -0.95 -0.76 2.09
CA ASP A 195 -0.16 -0.12 3.13
C ASP A 195 0.89 0.89 2.63
N CYS A 196 0.39 1.85 1.86
CA CYS A 196 1.17 2.87 1.17
C CYS A 196 1.61 4.05 2.07
N ASP A 197 1.77 3.82 3.38
CA ASP A 197 2.00 4.89 4.37
C ASP A 197 3.44 5.47 4.31
N TYR A 198 4.40 4.71 3.76
CA TYR A 198 5.84 5.04 3.81
C TYR A 198 6.46 5.41 2.46
N ILE A 199 5.63 5.71 1.46
CA ILE A 199 6.07 5.95 0.10
C ILE A 199 6.95 7.20 -0.01
N ARG A 200 8.02 7.08 -0.81
CA ARG A 200 8.87 8.19 -1.21
C ARG A 200 8.94 8.25 -2.74
N GLN A 201 8.91 9.48 -3.27
CA GLN A 201 9.01 9.74 -4.70
C GLN A 201 10.36 10.37 -5.02
N PHE A 202 10.89 10.04 -6.19
CA PHE A 202 12.12 10.52 -6.75
C PHE A 202 11.92 10.73 -8.25
N LYS A 203 12.78 11.53 -8.91
CA LYS A 203 12.83 11.53 -10.38
C LYS A 203 13.17 10.14 -10.93
N GLN A 204 14.05 9.42 -10.21
CA GLN A 204 14.39 8.03 -10.43
C GLN A 204 14.70 7.43 -9.06
N VAL A 205 14.19 6.24 -8.74
CA VAL A 205 14.45 5.61 -7.43
C VAL A 205 15.94 5.33 -7.27
N PRO A 206 16.61 5.83 -6.21
CA PRO A 206 18.01 5.51 -5.92
C PRO A 206 18.26 4.00 -5.79
N LEU A 207 19.42 3.52 -6.25
CA LEU A 207 19.77 2.09 -6.29
C LEU A 207 19.54 1.39 -4.94
N LYS A 208 19.97 2.02 -3.84
CA LYS A 208 19.80 1.50 -2.48
C LYS A 208 18.33 1.26 -2.10
N TYR A 209 17.40 2.09 -2.59
CA TYR A 209 15.98 1.96 -2.29
C TYR A 209 15.30 0.94 -3.20
N GLN A 210 15.72 0.87 -4.46
CA GLN A 210 15.32 -0.20 -5.39
C GLN A 210 15.72 -1.58 -4.83
N ALA A 211 16.99 -1.74 -4.44
CA ALA A 211 17.51 -2.95 -3.82
C ALA A 211 16.79 -3.30 -2.51
N LYS A 212 16.49 -2.30 -1.68
CA LYS A 212 15.77 -2.53 -0.42
C LYS A 212 14.34 -3.04 -0.64
N ASN A 213 13.59 -2.47 -1.58
CA ASN A 213 12.25 -2.94 -1.93
C ASN A 213 12.30 -4.40 -2.44
N LEU A 214 13.25 -4.71 -3.33
CA LEU A 214 13.50 -6.07 -3.82
C LEU A 214 13.82 -7.03 -2.67
N ALA A 215 14.75 -6.65 -1.78
CA ALA A 215 15.13 -7.47 -0.64
C ALA A 215 13.96 -7.74 0.31
N GLN A 216 13.10 -6.74 0.56
CA GLN A 216 11.90 -6.91 1.40
C GLN A 216 10.93 -7.95 0.83
N PHE A 217 10.72 -7.94 -0.48
CA PHE A 217 9.85 -8.92 -1.13
C PHE A 217 10.48 -10.31 -1.12
N LEU A 218 11.70 -10.42 -1.66
CA LEU A 218 12.41 -11.69 -1.85
C LEU A 218 12.67 -12.42 -0.52
N ALA A 219 13.06 -11.69 0.55
CA ALA A 219 13.23 -12.30 1.88
C ALA A 219 11.93 -12.95 2.40
N GLY A 220 10.77 -12.40 2.04
CA GLY A 220 9.47 -12.94 2.46
C GLY A 220 9.04 -14.20 1.71
N THR A 221 9.73 -14.58 0.62
CA THR A 221 9.43 -15.80 -0.17
C THR A 221 10.04 -17.06 0.43
N GLY A 222 10.97 -16.96 1.39
CA GLY A 222 11.62 -18.13 2.01
C GLY A 222 10.67 -19.06 2.79
N TYR A 223 9.40 -18.65 2.96
CA TYR A 223 8.35 -19.47 3.59
C TYR A 223 7.62 -20.41 2.62
N ILE A 224 7.89 -20.33 1.31
CA ILE A 224 7.35 -21.26 0.32
C ILE A 224 7.96 -22.64 0.58
N ARG A 225 7.16 -23.58 1.08
CA ARG A 225 7.64 -24.86 1.64
C ARG A 225 8.27 -25.80 0.61
N HIS A 226 7.75 -25.79 -0.62
CA HIS A 226 8.21 -26.67 -1.68
C HIS A 226 9.36 -26.02 -2.45
N PHE A 227 10.58 -26.57 -2.31
CA PHE A 227 11.79 -26.00 -2.90
C PHE A 227 11.70 -25.77 -4.42
N VAL A 228 11.14 -26.74 -5.16
CA VAL A 228 10.95 -26.61 -6.62
C VAL A 228 10.04 -25.42 -6.93
N ARG A 229 8.88 -25.36 -6.27
CA ARG A 229 7.91 -24.29 -6.44
C ARG A 229 8.45 -22.92 -6.01
N TRP A 230 9.23 -22.87 -4.94
CA TRP A 230 9.94 -21.68 -4.51
C TRP A 230 10.92 -21.19 -5.59
N THR A 231 11.71 -22.11 -6.16
CA THR A 231 12.67 -21.80 -7.22
C THR A 231 11.99 -21.28 -8.48
N GLU A 232 10.89 -21.91 -8.90
CA GLU A 232 10.08 -21.47 -10.05
C GLU A 232 9.49 -20.09 -9.81
N THR A 233 8.93 -19.87 -8.62
CA THR A 233 8.36 -18.59 -8.19
C THR A 233 9.40 -17.47 -8.21
N LEU A 234 10.59 -17.75 -7.65
CA LEU A 234 11.69 -16.80 -7.62
C LEU A 234 12.19 -16.49 -9.04
N THR A 235 12.29 -17.52 -9.89
CA THR A 235 12.70 -17.37 -11.29
C THR A 235 11.71 -16.52 -12.07
N ALA A 236 10.40 -16.78 -11.92
CA ALA A 236 9.34 -16.01 -12.57
C ALA A 236 9.36 -14.54 -12.10
N PHE A 237 9.48 -14.31 -10.79
CA PHE A 237 9.58 -12.96 -10.24
C PHE A 237 10.77 -12.19 -10.81
N ILE A 238 11.97 -12.80 -10.80
CA ILE A 238 13.20 -12.14 -11.28
C ILE A 238 13.06 -11.80 -12.77
N ARG A 239 12.61 -12.75 -13.60
CA ARG A 239 12.42 -12.55 -15.03
C ARG A 239 11.42 -11.43 -15.32
N ALA A 240 10.26 -11.46 -14.66
CA ALA A 240 9.21 -10.46 -14.84
C ALA A 240 9.66 -9.06 -14.40
N TYR A 241 10.43 -8.97 -13.31
CA TYR A 241 11.00 -7.69 -12.87
C TYR A 241 12.04 -7.15 -13.85
N GLN A 242 12.94 -8.01 -14.35
CA GLN A 242 13.96 -7.64 -15.33
C GLN A 242 13.34 -7.18 -16.65
N SER A 243 12.31 -7.88 -17.16
CA SER A 243 11.63 -7.50 -18.40
C SER A 243 10.82 -6.22 -18.28
N SER A 244 10.26 -5.93 -17.11
CA SER A 244 9.35 -4.79 -16.90
C SER A 244 10.04 -3.52 -16.40
N CYS A 245 11.24 -3.62 -15.82
CA CYS A 245 11.93 -2.46 -15.26
C CYS A 245 12.73 -1.71 -16.32
N SER A 246 12.32 -0.49 -16.66
CA SER A 246 12.95 0.33 -17.72
C SER A 246 14.19 1.09 -17.26
N LEU A 247 14.69 0.85 -16.04
CA LEU A 247 15.82 1.59 -15.45
C LEU A 247 17.22 1.13 -15.96
N GLY A 248 17.25 0.27 -16.97
CA GLY A 248 18.46 -0.27 -17.61
C GLY A 248 18.97 -1.55 -16.94
N GLN A 249 19.36 -2.54 -17.76
CA GLN A 249 19.73 -3.89 -17.32
C GLN A 249 20.86 -3.89 -16.27
N HIS A 250 21.95 -3.16 -16.54
CA HIS A 250 23.08 -3.06 -15.60
C HIS A 250 22.65 -2.57 -14.21
N ARG A 251 21.70 -1.64 -14.15
CA ARG A 251 21.17 -1.13 -12.88
C ARG A 251 20.31 -2.18 -12.19
N VAL A 252 19.44 -2.85 -12.93
CA VAL A 252 18.59 -3.92 -12.40
C VAL A 252 19.45 -5.02 -11.78
N ASP A 253 20.51 -5.44 -12.48
CA ASP A 253 21.45 -6.45 -11.99
C ASP A 253 22.18 -5.99 -10.73
N ALA A 254 22.64 -4.74 -10.69
CA ALA A 254 23.25 -4.15 -9.51
C ALA A 254 22.27 -4.10 -8.31
N ALA A 255 21.00 -3.77 -8.55
CA ALA A 255 19.98 -3.72 -7.52
C ALA A 255 19.66 -5.12 -6.97
N MET A 256 19.55 -6.12 -7.85
CA MET A 256 19.36 -7.52 -7.45
C MET A 256 20.54 -8.06 -6.66
N LYS A 257 21.77 -7.82 -7.12
CA LYS A 257 22.99 -8.19 -6.38
C LYS A 257 23.02 -7.58 -4.98
N GLN A 258 22.68 -6.29 -4.87
CA GLN A 258 22.60 -5.61 -3.58
C GLN A 258 21.47 -6.17 -2.71
N ALA A 259 20.32 -6.52 -3.30
CA ALA A 259 19.20 -7.12 -2.57
C ALA A 259 19.59 -8.49 -1.98
N CYS A 260 20.25 -9.35 -2.76
CA CYS A 260 20.76 -10.64 -2.28
C CYS A 260 21.72 -10.47 -1.10
N ALA A 261 22.65 -9.52 -1.18
CA ALA A 261 23.56 -9.21 -0.06
C ALA A 261 22.79 -8.79 1.20
N MET A 262 21.75 -7.95 1.07
CA MET A 262 20.91 -7.53 2.20
C MET A 262 20.18 -8.70 2.86
N ILE A 263 19.73 -9.67 2.08
CA ILE A 263 19.04 -10.86 2.59
C ILE A 263 20.04 -11.72 3.39
N ASN A 264 21.22 -11.98 2.82
CA ASN A 264 22.24 -12.81 3.46
C ASN A 264 22.80 -12.17 4.74
N HIS A 265 22.98 -10.85 4.80
CA HIS A 265 23.39 -10.18 6.03
C HIS A 265 22.33 -10.29 7.14
N ARG A 266 21.05 -10.18 6.78
CA ARG A 266 19.95 -10.32 7.75
C ARG A 266 19.77 -11.75 8.24
N SER A 267 20.04 -12.77 7.43
CA SER A 267 20.02 -14.17 7.91
C SER A 267 21.17 -14.42 8.89
N VAL A 268 22.31 -13.76 8.73
CA VAL A 268 23.46 -13.86 9.65
C VAL A 268 23.21 -13.11 10.97
N GLU A 269 22.57 -11.94 10.92
CA GLU A 269 22.21 -11.18 12.14
C GLU A 269 21.04 -11.80 12.91
N ASN A 270 20.13 -12.51 12.21
CA ASN A 270 18.99 -13.22 12.82
C ASN A 270 19.21 -14.74 12.87
N ASN A 271 20.47 -15.21 12.94
CA ASN A 271 20.80 -16.64 12.95
C ASN A 271 19.88 -17.43 13.92
N LEU A 272 19.05 -18.27 13.29
CA LEU A 272 18.35 -19.48 13.77
C LEU A 272 18.01 -19.58 15.26
#